data_AF-A0A367Q7R6-F1
#
_entry.id   AF-A0A367Q7R6-F1
#
_cell.length_a   1.000
_cell.length_b   1.000
_cell.length_c   1.000
_cell.angle_alpha   90.00
_cell.angle_beta   90.00
_cell.angle_gamma   90.00
#
_symmetry.space_group_name_H-M   'P 1'
#
loop_
_entity.id
_entity.type
_entity.pdbx_description
1 polymer ?
#
loop_
_entity_poly.entity_id
_entity_poly.type
_entity_poly.pdbx_seq_one_letter_code
_entity_poly.pdbx_strand_id
1 'polypeptide(L)'
;MPKLPTTFTALDLTGFDIDKTQRHNAITREMLDVACNVLQKNRIGIVVRSVQAALKFIYGLGGSAETVCQLLKEWRSDNLAALKSGKGEKDLITAILDASDDGLLDESDIPEEYLQATRQMAIAGYRLAYQKADTSVSGDRIQTLVSENDLLKTQLKDFPQLQMELEFYKSETERQRSELREAYLNINKQQLANSETFRTQLESLQNQNNDLVLKNNELTKELEKLEELQDVEQERQGKISNLTSQLDARDREVFSLHSQIQKLQAEAGQKQVLESQLSTAKNQLQEVNETVTRLQTQLQEKSTSELQVDIDVDGLVAERDSLKLYIEELESQAKKGKQQTKQPAIA
;
A
#
# COMPACT_ATOMS: atom_id res chain seq x y z
N MET A 1 -43.36 90.87 -26.44
CA MET A 1 -44.42 90.34 -25.56
C MET A 1 -43.84 89.26 -24.65
N PRO A 2 -43.78 89.47 -23.33
CA PRO A 2 -43.35 88.44 -22.39
C PRO A 2 -44.33 87.27 -22.43
N LYS A 3 -43.83 86.05 -22.64
CA LYS A 3 -44.64 84.83 -22.74
C LYS A 3 -45.43 84.65 -21.44
N LEU A 4 -46.76 84.65 -21.54
CA LEU A 4 -47.65 84.38 -20.40
C LEU A 4 -47.30 83.00 -19.80
N PRO A 5 -47.15 82.90 -18.47
CA PRO A 5 -46.72 81.66 -17.80
C PRO A 5 -47.70 80.53 -18.08
N THR A 6 -47.18 79.38 -18.50
CA THR A 6 -47.94 78.18 -18.89
C THR A 6 -48.47 77.38 -17.69
N THR A 7 -48.16 77.80 -16.47
CA THR A 7 -48.59 77.18 -15.21
C THR A 7 -48.65 78.25 -14.12
N PHE A 8 -49.77 78.37 -13.40
CA PHE A 8 -49.87 79.24 -12.22
C PHE A 8 -49.31 78.52 -10.99
N THR A 9 -48.44 79.18 -10.24
CA THR A 9 -47.90 78.69 -8.96
C THR A 9 -48.75 79.13 -7.77
N ALA A 10 -49.51 80.23 -7.89
CA ALA A 10 -50.51 80.67 -6.92
C ALA A 10 -51.60 81.52 -7.61
N LEU A 11 -52.88 81.22 -7.36
CA LEU A 11 -54.03 82.07 -7.70
C LEU A 11 -54.78 82.39 -6.40
N ASP A 12 -55.20 83.65 -6.22
CA ASP A 12 -56.05 84.02 -5.10
C ASP A 12 -57.49 83.54 -5.35
N LEU A 13 -57.91 82.55 -4.55
CA LEU A 13 -59.23 81.91 -4.63
C LEU A 13 -60.19 82.38 -3.52
N THR A 14 -59.81 83.39 -2.72
CA THR A 14 -60.66 83.88 -1.63
C THR A 14 -61.98 84.46 -2.17
N GLY A 15 -63.11 83.97 -1.66
CA GLY A 15 -64.45 84.41 -2.05
C GLY A 15 -65.12 83.64 -3.20
N PHE A 16 -64.53 82.53 -3.66
CA PHE A 16 -65.15 81.63 -4.63
C PHE A 16 -65.48 80.28 -3.98
N ASP A 17 -66.74 79.84 -4.06
CA ASP A 17 -67.17 78.52 -3.59
C ASP A 17 -66.73 77.44 -4.58
N ILE A 18 -65.52 76.91 -4.35
CA ILE A 18 -64.91 75.87 -5.20
C ILE A 18 -64.93 74.55 -4.44
N ASP A 19 -65.81 73.65 -4.84
CA ASP A 19 -65.94 72.31 -4.24
C ASP A 19 -64.83 71.38 -4.74
N LYS A 20 -63.69 71.36 -4.06
CA LYS A 20 -62.50 70.57 -4.44
C LYS A 20 -62.65 69.05 -4.27
N THR A 21 -63.78 68.59 -3.74
CA THR A 21 -63.99 67.16 -3.41
C THR A 21 -64.69 66.37 -4.52
N GLN A 22 -65.32 67.05 -5.49
CA GLN A 22 -65.96 66.40 -6.63
C GLN A 22 -64.96 66.14 -7.76
N ARG A 23 -64.87 64.88 -8.23
CA ARG A 23 -64.12 64.55 -9.46
C ARG A 23 -64.98 64.90 -10.67
N HIS A 24 -64.67 66.00 -11.32
CA HIS A 24 -65.31 66.41 -12.56
C HIS A 24 -64.67 65.67 -13.75
N ASN A 25 -65.48 65.16 -14.69
CA ASN A 25 -65.00 64.41 -15.85
C ASN A 25 -65.03 65.24 -17.17
N ALA A 26 -65.69 66.39 -17.17
CA ALA A 26 -65.78 67.30 -18.31
C ALA A 26 -65.83 68.76 -17.82
N ILE A 27 -65.39 69.70 -18.67
CA ILE A 27 -65.44 71.14 -18.37
C ILE A 27 -66.87 71.62 -18.60
N THR A 28 -67.50 72.18 -17.58
CA THR A 28 -68.80 72.85 -17.69
C THR A 28 -68.62 74.37 -17.83
N ARG A 29 -69.67 75.05 -18.30
CA ARG A 29 -69.68 76.50 -18.49
C ARG A 29 -69.47 77.27 -17.18
N GLU A 30 -70.08 76.81 -16.09
CA GLU A 30 -69.92 77.43 -14.76
C GLU A 30 -68.46 77.38 -14.26
N MET A 31 -67.73 76.30 -14.55
CA MET A 31 -66.29 76.21 -14.22
C MET A 31 -65.46 77.21 -15.01
N LEU A 32 -65.83 77.48 -16.27
CA LEU A 32 -65.18 78.47 -17.10
C LEU A 32 -65.43 79.89 -16.57
N ASP A 33 -66.65 80.18 -16.13
CA ASP A 33 -67.03 81.48 -15.57
C ASP A 33 -66.24 81.77 -14.29
N VAL A 34 -66.13 80.78 -13.39
CA VAL A 34 -65.30 80.88 -12.17
C VAL A 34 -63.83 81.08 -12.53
N ALA A 35 -63.29 80.31 -13.48
CA ALA A 35 -61.90 80.44 -13.90
C ALA A 35 -61.61 81.83 -14.52
N CYS A 36 -62.51 82.37 -15.33
CA CYS A 36 -62.37 83.70 -15.92
C CYS A 36 -62.48 84.81 -14.86
N ASN A 37 -63.39 84.68 -13.91
CA ASN A 37 -63.51 85.64 -12.79
C ASN A 37 -62.30 85.62 -11.86
N VAL A 38 -61.73 84.44 -11.59
CA VAL A 38 -60.47 84.30 -10.83
C VAL A 38 -59.31 84.98 -11.58
N LEU A 39 -59.19 84.77 -12.90
CA LEU A 39 -58.17 85.42 -13.71
C LEU A 39 -58.34 86.94 -13.71
N GLN A 40 -59.57 87.44 -13.79
CA GLN A 40 -59.87 88.86 -13.73
C GLN A 40 -59.50 89.47 -12.35
N LYS A 41 -59.82 88.79 -11.25
CA LYS A 41 -59.43 89.21 -9.89
C LYS A 41 -57.90 89.31 -9.75
N ASN A 42 -57.18 88.36 -10.34
CA ASN A 42 -55.72 88.30 -10.30
C ASN A 42 -55.04 89.18 -11.36
N ARG A 43 -55.80 89.99 -12.13
CA ARG A 43 -55.31 90.87 -13.23
C ARG A 43 -54.50 90.12 -14.29
N ILE A 44 -54.89 88.89 -14.60
CA ILE A 44 -54.25 88.06 -15.63
C ILE A 44 -55.09 88.14 -16.90
N GLY A 45 -54.44 88.32 -18.05
CA GLY A 45 -55.11 88.37 -19.35
C GLY A 45 -55.90 87.09 -19.63
N ILE A 46 -57.16 87.24 -20.09
CA ILE A 46 -58.07 86.12 -20.36
C ILE A 46 -57.83 85.63 -21.79
N VAL A 47 -56.96 84.63 -21.96
CA VAL A 47 -56.60 84.00 -23.24
C VAL A 47 -56.73 82.48 -23.07
N VAL A 48 -56.96 81.72 -24.15
CA VAL A 48 -57.18 80.25 -24.10
C VAL A 48 -56.17 79.53 -23.20
N ARG A 49 -54.89 79.90 -23.28
CA ARG A 49 -53.82 79.29 -22.47
C ARG A 49 -53.91 79.60 -20.99
N SER A 50 -54.22 80.85 -20.60
CA SER A 50 -54.37 81.22 -19.20
C SER A 50 -55.64 80.61 -18.60
N VAL A 51 -56.72 80.54 -19.36
CA VAL A 51 -57.97 79.88 -18.93
C VAL A 51 -57.76 78.38 -18.74
N GLN A 52 -57.05 77.72 -19.66
CA GLN A 52 -56.71 76.30 -19.53
C GLN A 52 -55.80 76.03 -18.33
N ALA A 53 -54.82 76.90 -18.08
CA ALA A 53 -53.97 76.80 -16.89
C ALA A 53 -54.74 77.05 -15.59
N ALA A 54 -55.73 77.95 -15.60
CA ALA A 54 -56.57 78.24 -14.44
C ALA A 54 -57.52 77.07 -14.14
N LEU A 55 -58.18 76.50 -15.15
CA LEU A 55 -59.02 75.31 -15.00
C LEU A 55 -58.22 74.11 -14.45
N LYS A 56 -56.99 73.93 -14.94
CA LYS A 56 -56.09 72.90 -14.43
C LYS A 56 -55.67 73.16 -12.98
N PHE A 57 -55.44 74.42 -12.61
CA PHE A 57 -55.05 74.78 -11.23
C PHE A 57 -56.22 74.67 -10.24
N ILE A 58 -57.43 75.07 -10.66
CA ILE A 58 -58.61 75.13 -9.79
C ILE A 58 -59.28 73.76 -9.65
N TYR A 59 -59.49 73.05 -10.77
CA TYR A 59 -60.28 71.82 -10.83
C TYR A 59 -59.45 70.57 -11.20
N GLY A 60 -58.15 70.71 -11.48
CA GLY A 60 -57.31 69.59 -11.90
C GLY A 60 -57.58 69.10 -13.32
N LEU A 61 -58.44 69.79 -14.08
CA LEU A 61 -58.88 69.41 -15.41
C LEU A 61 -58.11 70.13 -16.52
N GLY A 62 -57.52 69.36 -17.43
CA GLY A 62 -56.98 69.86 -18.69
C GLY A 62 -57.85 69.41 -19.85
N GLY A 63 -58.90 70.17 -20.18
CA GLY A 63 -59.69 69.88 -21.38
C GLY A 63 -58.94 70.15 -22.67
N SER A 64 -59.50 69.69 -23.79
CA SER A 64 -58.97 69.99 -25.12
C SER A 64 -59.01 71.50 -25.37
N ALA A 65 -57.96 72.03 -26.01
CA ALA A 65 -57.87 73.46 -26.32
C ALA A 65 -59.05 73.96 -27.16
N GLU A 66 -59.66 73.06 -27.94
CA GLU A 66 -60.79 73.33 -28.82
C GLU A 66 -62.10 73.58 -28.04
N THR A 67 -62.41 72.73 -27.06
CA THR A 67 -63.60 72.91 -26.20
C THR A 67 -63.48 74.14 -25.31
N VAL A 68 -62.27 74.40 -24.78
CA VAL A 68 -61.99 75.63 -24.01
C VAL A 68 -62.11 76.86 -24.90
N CYS A 69 -61.62 76.80 -26.14
CA CYS A 69 -61.73 77.90 -27.09
C CYS A 69 -63.20 78.20 -27.45
N GLN A 70 -64.02 77.18 -27.67
CA GLN A 70 -65.44 77.36 -28.00
C GLN A 70 -66.24 77.95 -26.83
N LEU A 71 -66.08 77.40 -25.63
CA LEU A 71 -66.75 77.94 -24.43
C LEU A 71 -66.24 79.35 -24.08
N LEU A 72 -64.95 79.64 -24.32
CA LEU A 72 -64.39 80.97 -24.12
C LEU A 72 -64.91 81.99 -25.14
N LYS A 73 -65.21 81.57 -26.36
CA LYS A 73 -65.88 82.42 -27.36
C LYS A 73 -67.29 82.80 -26.91
N GLU A 74 -68.07 81.83 -26.42
CA GLU A 74 -69.42 82.07 -25.86
C GLU A 74 -69.36 82.94 -24.59
N TRP A 75 -68.39 82.71 -23.71
CA TRP A 75 -68.21 83.54 -22.52
C TRP A 75 -67.86 84.99 -22.87
N ARG A 76 -66.98 85.19 -23.86
CA ARG A 76 -66.57 86.53 -24.32
C ARG A 76 -67.67 87.28 -25.04
N SER A 77 -68.57 86.60 -25.78
CA SER A 77 -69.75 87.28 -26.35
C SER A 77 -70.65 87.82 -25.25
N ASP A 78 -70.81 87.06 -24.16
CA ASP A 78 -71.75 87.38 -23.10
C ASP A 78 -71.17 88.40 -22.10
N ASN A 79 -69.84 88.46 -21.97
CA ASN A 79 -69.12 89.36 -21.04
C ASN A 79 -68.37 90.50 -21.74
N LEU A 80 -68.65 90.75 -23.03
CA LEU A 80 -67.98 91.76 -23.85
C LEU A 80 -68.16 93.19 -23.30
N ALA A 81 -69.29 93.48 -22.66
CA ALA A 81 -69.55 94.75 -22.00
C ALA A 81 -68.76 94.94 -20.70
N ALA A 82 -68.50 93.86 -19.95
CA ALA A 82 -67.75 93.90 -18.69
C ALA A 82 -66.23 94.06 -18.93
N LEU A 83 -65.69 93.39 -19.95
CA LEU A 83 -64.28 93.48 -20.32
C LEU A 83 -63.86 94.88 -20.79
N LYS A 84 -64.77 95.62 -21.45
CA LYS A 84 -64.53 97.00 -21.91
C LYS A 84 -64.43 98.03 -20.76
N SER A 85 -64.81 97.67 -19.53
CA SER A 85 -64.82 98.58 -18.39
C SER A 85 -63.54 98.57 -17.54
N GLY A 86 -62.63 97.61 -17.76
CA GLY A 86 -61.35 97.48 -17.06
C GLY A 86 -60.29 98.45 -17.58
N LYS A 87 -60.31 99.70 -17.11
CA LYS A 87 -59.49 100.81 -17.62
C LYS A 87 -58.02 100.76 -17.14
N GLY A 88 -57.08 100.67 -18.09
CA GLY A 88 -55.64 100.93 -17.89
C GLY A 88 -54.92 101.21 -19.22
N GLU A 89 -54.24 102.36 -19.35
CA GLU A 89 -53.60 102.87 -20.59
C GLU A 89 -52.56 101.93 -21.24
N LYS A 90 -51.93 101.03 -20.48
CA LYS A 90 -50.95 100.08 -21.02
C LYS A 90 -51.57 98.90 -21.78
N ASP A 91 -52.86 98.67 -21.61
CA ASP A 91 -53.60 97.66 -22.35
C ASP A 91 -54.17 98.20 -23.67
N LEU A 92 -54.07 99.50 -23.95
CA LEU A 92 -54.43 100.05 -25.26
C LEU A 92 -53.43 99.59 -26.34
N ILE A 93 -52.14 99.55 -26.02
CA ILE A 93 -51.08 99.11 -26.95
C ILE A 93 -51.13 97.59 -27.16
N THR A 94 -51.46 96.82 -26.11
CA THR A 94 -51.70 95.38 -26.23
C THR A 94 -53.02 95.09 -26.96
N ALA A 95 -54.08 95.89 -26.73
CA ALA A 95 -55.34 95.78 -27.47
C ALA A 95 -55.19 96.20 -28.94
N ILE A 96 -54.30 97.13 -29.27
CA ILE A 96 -53.95 97.47 -30.66
C ILE A 96 -53.16 96.32 -31.30
N LEU A 97 -52.23 95.69 -30.58
CA LEU A 97 -51.46 94.52 -31.07
C LEU A 97 -52.30 93.23 -31.15
N ASP A 98 -53.25 93.03 -30.24
CA ASP A 98 -54.21 91.91 -30.28
C ASP A 98 -55.35 92.16 -31.29
N ALA A 99 -55.67 93.43 -31.62
CA ALA A 99 -56.53 93.80 -32.74
C ALA A 99 -55.82 93.74 -34.11
N SER A 100 -54.48 93.79 -34.12
CA SER A 100 -53.67 93.66 -35.34
C SER A 100 -53.52 92.21 -35.81
N ASP A 101 -53.69 91.22 -34.92
CA ASP A 101 -53.77 89.80 -35.30
C ASP A 101 -55.19 89.37 -35.71
N ASP A 102 -56.17 90.29 -35.59
CA ASP A 102 -57.57 90.14 -35.99
C ASP A 102 -57.85 90.66 -37.42
N GLY A 103 -56.82 90.98 -38.21
CA GLY A 103 -56.96 91.35 -39.63
C GLY A 103 -57.83 92.59 -39.87
N LEU A 104 -57.90 93.49 -38.89
CA LEU A 104 -58.85 94.62 -38.84
C LEU A 104 -58.15 95.99 -38.68
N LEU A 105 -56.88 96.07 -39.06
CA LEU A 105 -56.14 97.31 -39.27
C LEU A 105 -55.53 97.27 -40.68
N ASP A 106 -56.06 98.09 -41.58
CA ASP A 106 -55.46 98.30 -42.90
C ASP A 106 -54.10 99.01 -42.71
N GLU A 107 -53.06 98.61 -43.47
CA GLU A 107 -51.71 99.22 -43.43
C GLU A 107 -51.73 100.75 -43.62
N SER A 108 -52.85 101.30 -44.11
CA SER A 108 -53.17 102.72 -44.27
C SER A 108 -53.22 103.54 -42.97
N ASP A 109 -53.49 102.90 -41.83
CA ASP A 109 -53.74 103.57 -40.55
C ASP A 109 -52.49 103.70 -39.66
N ILE A 110 -51.37 103.09 -40.08
CA ILE A 110 -50.09 103.16 -39.38
C ILE A 110 -49.25 104.25 -40.02
N PRO A 111 -48.84 105.30 -39.28
CA PRO A 111 -48.00 106.36 -39.83
C PRO A 111 -46.71 105.79 -40.45
N GLU A 112 -46.40 106.19 -41.68
CA GLU A 112 -45.36 105.60 -42.54
C GLU A 112 -43.97 105.57 -41.90
N GLU A 113 -43.68 106.54 -41.02
CA GLU A 113 -42.44 106.63 -40.25
C GLU A 113 -42.22 105.44 -39.30
N TYR A 114 -43.29 104.92 -38.69
CA TYR A 114 -43.23 103.75 -37.80
C TYR A 114 -43.03 102.45 -38.59
N LEU A 115 -43.63 102.36 -39.77
CA LEU A 115 -43.45 101.24 -40.70
C LEU A 115 -41.99 101.16 -41.17
N GLN A 116 -41.38 102.31 -41.49
CA GLN A 116 -39.99 102.37 -41.93
C GLN A 116 -39.01 102.02 -40.80
N ALA A 117 -39.24 102.53 -39.58
CA ALA A 117 -38.42 102.19 -38.41
C ALA A 117 -38.49 100.69 -38.06
N THR A 118 -39.68 100.09 -38.17
CA THR A 118 -39.89 98.66 -37.91
C THR A 118 -39.18 97.80 -38.95
N ARG A 119 -39.24 98.17 -40.24
CA ARG A 119 -38.49 97.48 -41.31
C ARG A 119 -36.98 97.58 -41.10
N GLN A 120 -36.47 98.74 -40.70
CA GLN A 120 -35.03 98.89 -40.42
C GLN A 120 -34.59 98.09 -39.18
N MET A 121 -35.38 98.06 -38.11
CA MET A 121 -35.10 97.19 -36.96
C MET A 121 -35.12 95.70 -37.34
N ALA A 122 -36.07 95.27 -38.16
CA ALA A 122 -36.13 93.89 -38.62
C ALA A 122 -34.87 93.50 -39.42
N ILE A 123 -34.44 94.36 -40.35
CA ILE A 123 -33.21 94.13 -41.13
C ILE A 123 -31.97 94.09 -40.23
N ALA A 124 -31.86 94.99 -39.24
CA ALA A 124 -30.76 94.99 -38.28
C ALA A 124 -30.75 93.72 -37.41
N GLY A 125 -31.93 93.27 -36.96
CA GLY A 125 -32.09 92.02 -36.20
C GLY A 125 -31.65 90.79 -37.00
N TYR A 126 -32.06 90.68 -38.27
CA TYR A 126 -31.63 89.60 -39.14
C TYR A 126 -30.11 89.59 -39.39
N ARG A 127 -29.50 90.75 -39.63
CA ARG A 127 -28.04 90.86 -39.82
C ARG A 127 -27.27 90.41 -38.59
N LEU A 128 -27.71 90.80 -37.40
CA LEU A 128 -27.03 90.46 -36.15
C LEU A 128 -27.20 88.98 -35.78
N ALA A 129 -28.37 88.39 -36.09
CA ALA A 129 -28.59 86.95 -35.95
C ALA A 129 -27.71 86.14 -36.90
N TYR A 130 -27.59 86.57 -38.17
CA TYR A 130 -26.74 85.90 -39.16
C TYR A 130 -25.26 85.94 -38.75
N GLN A 131 -24.74 87.11 -38.33
CA GLN A 131 -23.34 87.26 -37.91
C GLN A 131 -23.00 86.44 -36.65
N LYS A 132 -23.95 86.30 -35.70
CA LYS A 132 -23.78 85.44 -34.53
C LYS A 132 -23.84 83.95 -34.87
N ALA A 133 -24.69 83.55 -35.82
CA ALA A 133 -24.75 82.16 -36.28
C ALA A 133 -23.47 81.74 -37.01
N ASP A 134 -22.93 82.61 -37.87
CA ASP A 134 -21.75 82.33 -38.69
C ASP A 134 -20.47 82.20 -37.85
N THR A 135 -20.38 82.93 -36.73
CA THR A 135 -19.22 82.91 -35.82
C THR A 135 -19.28 81.82 -34.75
N SER A 136 -20.48 81.44 -34.27
CA SER A 136 -20.64 80.42 -33.23
C SER A 136 -20.59 79.00 -33.78
N VAL A 137 -21.38 78.70 -34.81
CA VAL A 137 -21.47 77.33 -35.36
C VAL A 137 -20.17 76.92 -36.05
N SER A 138 -19.55 77.84 -36.79
CA SER A 138 -18.26 77.60 -37.45
C SER A 138 -17.12 77.56 -36.43
N GLY A 139 -17.14 78.41 -35.39
CA GLY A 139 -16.11 78.44 -34.35
C GLY A 139 -16.07 77.16 -33.52
N ASP A 140 -17.22 76.70 -33.03
CA ASP A 140 -17.33 75.47 -32.22
C ASP A 140 -16.95 74.23 -33.04
N ARG A 141 -17.35 74.19 -34.31
CA ARG A 141 -16.97 73.10 -35.23
C ARG A 141 -15.47 73.09 -35.49
N ILE A 142 -14.85 74.25 -35.68
CA ILE A 142 -13.39 74.35 -35.87
C ILE A 142 -12.65 73.91 -34.60
N GLN A 143 -13.09 74.32 -33.41
CA GLN A 143 -12.47 73.88 -32.15
C GLN A 143 -12.56 72.36 -31.96
N THR A 144 -13.71 71.77 -32.29
CA THR A 144 -13.89 70.31 -32.24
C THR A 144 -12.92 69.62 -33.19
N LEU A 145 -12.84 70.07 -34.45
CA LEU A 145 -11.93 69.51 -35.45
C LEU A 145 -10.45 69.67 -35.06
N VAL A 146 -10.07 70.77 -34.41
CA VAL A 146 -8.71 70.97 -33.89
C VAL A 146 -8.41 69.96 -32.78
N SER A 147 -9.33 69.77 -31.83
CA SER A 147 -9.17 68.78 -30.76
C SER A 147 -9.07 67.34 -31.29
N GLU A 148 -9.88 67.00 -32.30
CA GLU A 148 -9.81 65.70 -33.00
C GLU A 148 -8.47 65.55 -33.73
N ASN A 149 -7.97 66.61 -34.38
CA ASN A 149 -6.69 66.59 -35.08
C ASN A 149 -5.51 66.40 -34.12
N ASP A 150 -5.54 67.04 -32.95
CA ASP A 150 -4.51 66.90 -31.92
C ASP A 150 -4.55 65.50 -31.27
N LEU A 151 -5.74 64.93 -31.09
CA LEU A 151 -5.90 63.53 -30.67
C LEU A 151 -5.31 62.58 -31.72
N LEU A 152 -5.64 62.76 -33.00
CA LEU A 152 -5.10 61.94 -34.09
C LEU A 152 -3.58 62.06 -34.21
N LYS A 153 -3.01 63.26 -34.04
CA LYS A 153 -1.55 63.46 -34.00
C LYS A 153 -0.90 62.73 -32.84
N THR A 154 -1.55 62.69 -31.68
CA THR A 154 -1.05 61.96 -30.51
C THR A 154 -1.09 60.45 -30.76
N GLN A 155 -2.23 59.93 -31.24
CA GLN A 155 -2.36 58.52 -31.62
C GLN A 155 -1.34 58.09 -32.70
N LEU A 156 -1.05 58.97 -33.68
CA LEU A 156 -0.07 58.71 -34.73
C LEU A 156 1.37 58.63 -34.17
N LYS A 157 1.67 59.37 -33.09
CA LYS A 157 2.98 59.31 -32.40
C LYS A 157 3.14 58.05 -31.55
N ASP A 158 2.06 57.55 -30.97
CA ASP A 158 2.08 56.34 -30.13
C ASP A 158 2.12 55.06 -30.98
N PHE A 159 1.66 55.11 -32.23
CA PHE A 159 1.58 53.95 -33.12
C PHE A 159 2.95 53.27 -33.35
N PRO A 160 4.07 53.97 -33.64
CA PRO A 160 5.40 53.35 -33.71
C PRO A 160 5.87 52.73 -32.39
N GLN A 161 5.50 53.33 -31.25
CA GLN A 161 5.86 52.78 -29.93
C GLN A 161 5.13 51.46 -29.67
N LEU A 162 3.83 51.42 -29.98
CA LEU A 162 3.03 50.19 -29.92
C LEU A 162 3.56 49.12 -30.88
N GLN A 163 4.04 49.49 -32.08
CA GLN A 163 4.67 48.54 -33.00
C GLN A 163 5.95 47.93 -32.41
N MET A 164 6.83 48.75 -31.82
CA MET A 164 8.05 48.25 -31.17
C MET A 164 7.73 47.35 -29.98
N GLU A 165 6.75 47.72 -29.16
CA GLU A 165 6.32 46.89 -28.02
C GLU A 165 5.74 45.54 -28.50
N LEU A 166 4.97 45.54 -29.59
CA LEU A 166 4.44 44.32 -30.19
C LEU A 166 5.55 43.44 -30.76
N GLU A 167 6.56 44.02 -31.42
CA GLU A 167 7.75 43.31 -31.88
C GLU A 167 8.57 42.74 -30.72
N PHE A 168 8.73 43.51 -29.64
CA PHE A 168 9.38 43.05 -28.42
C PHE A 168 8.66 41.83 -27.84
N TYR A 169 7.35 41.89 -27.62
CA TYR A 169 6.60 40.75 -27.09
C TYR A 169 6.63 39.55 -28.05
N LYS A 170 6.59 39.76 -29.37
CA LYS A 170 6.78 38.67 -30.34
C LYS A 170 8.14 37.99 -30.15
N SER A 171 9.22 38.76 -30.11
CA SER A 171 10.58 38.22 -29.91
C SER A 171 10.71 37.47 -28.58
N GLU A 172 10.09 38.01 -27.52
CA GLU A 172 10.10 37.39 -26.19
C GLU A 172 9.30 36.08 -26.17
N THR A 173 8.14 36.03 -26.85
CA THR A 173 7.38 34.77 -26.98
C THR A 173 8.13 33.72 -27.81
N GLU A 174 8.89 34.13 -28.83
CA GLU A 174 9.74 33.21 -29.59
C GLU A 174 10.90 32.67 -28.75
N ARG A 175 11.55 33.54 -27.96
CA ARG A 175 12.58 33.14 -26.99
C ARG A 175 12.07 32.15 -25.97
N GLN A 176 10.93 32.43 -25.33
CA GLN A 176 10.29 31.53 -24.37
C GLN A 176 9.90 30.20 -25.03
N ARG A 177 9.44 30.21 -26.29
CA ARG A 177 9.16 28.98 -27.04
C ARG A 177 10.43 28.16 -27.31
N SER A 178 11.57 28.80 -27.62
CA SER A 178 12.84 28.07 -27.77
C SER A 178 13.33 27.48 -26.45
N GLU A 179 13.32 28.27 -25.38
CA GLU A 179 13.74 27.82 -24.04
C GLU A 179 12.87 26.64 -23.57
N LEU A 180 11.55 26.71 -23.79
CA LEU A 180 10.63 25.63 -23.46
C LEU A 180 10.92 24.36 -24.28
N ARG A 181 11.17 24.48 -25.60
CA ARG A 181 11.54 23.34 -26.45
C ARG A 181 12.84 22.70 -25.98
N GLU A 182 13.84 23.49 -25.64
CA GLU A 182 15.12 23.00 -25.12
C GLU A 182 14.95 22.30 -23.77
N ALA A 183 14.16 22.89 -22.85
CA ALA A 183 13.82 22.26 -21.57
C ALA A 183 13.13 20.90 -21.77
N TYR A 184 12.15 20.82 -22.68
CA TYR A 184 11.50 19.55 -23.02
C TYR A 184 12.48 18.52 -23.59
N LEU A 185 13.36 18.92 -24.52
CA LEU A 185 14.37 18.03 -25.08
C LEU A 185 15.35 17.54 -24.02
N ASN A 186 15.78 18.41 -23.10
CA ASN A 186 16.71 18.07 -22.03
C ASN A 186 16.07 17.11 -21.01
N ILE A 187 14.83 17.37 -20.60
CA ILE A 187 14.08 16.47 -19.72
C ILE A 187 13.90 15.10 -20.38
N ASN A 188 13.51 15.05 -21.64
CA ASN A 188 13.34 13.78 -22.36
C ASN A 188 14.66 13.00 -22.47
N LYS A 189 15.77 13.67 -22.78
CA LYS A 189 17.11 13.05 -22.79
C LYS A 189 17.50 12.50 -21.42
N GLN A 190 17.25 13.26 -20.36
CA GLN A 190 17.55 12.83 -19.00
C GLN A 190 16.69 11.63 -18.58
N GLN A 191 15.40 11.64 -18.90
CA GLN A 191 14.51 10.50 -18.65
C GLN A 191 14.95 9.26 -19.42
N LEU A 192 15.39 9.41 -20.68
CA LEU A 192 15.91 8.30 -21.47
C LEU A 192 17.19 7.72 -20.84
N ALA A 193 18.15 8.57 -20.47
CA ALA A 193 19.39 8.15 -19.82
C ALA A 193 19.13 7.45 -18.48
N ASN A 194 18.21 7.98 -17.67
CA ASN A 194 17.77 7.34 -16.44
C ASN A 194 17.11 5.98 -16.72
N SER A 195 16.26 5.89 -17.75
CA SER A 195 15.63 4.62 -18.14
C SER A 195 16.66 3.58 -18.59
N GLU A 196 17.69 3.97 -19.34
CA GLU A 196 18.76 3.07 -19.77
C GLU A 196 19.61 2.57 -18.60
N THR A 197 19.97 3.47 -17.67
CA THR A 197 20.68 3.08 -16.45
C THR A 197 19.86 2.16 -15.56
N PHE A 198 18.55 2.40 -15.40
CA PHE A 198 17.67 1.46 -14.70
C PHE A 198 17.56 0.12 -15.42
N ARG A 199 17.48 0.12 -16.75
CA ARG A 199 17.42 -1.13 -17.54
C ARG A 199 18.69 -1.97 -17.35
N THR A 200 19.86 -1.35 -17.44
CA THR A 200 21.15 -2.04 -17.25
C THR A 200 21.33 -2.56 -15.82
N GLN A 201 20.89 -1.79 -14.81
CA GLN A 201 20.87 -2.28 -13.41
C GLN A 201 19.94 -3.48 -13.25
N LEU A 202 18.77 -3.46 -13.88
CA LEU A 202 17.81 -4.56 -13.83
C LEU A 202 18.35 -5.81 -14.52
N GLU A 203 18.96 -5.67 -15.69
CA GLU A 203 19.65 -6.76 -16.40
C GLU A 203 20.79 -7.34 -15.54
N SER A 204 21.60 -6.50 -14.87
CA SER A 204 22.67 -6.95 -13.97
C SER A 204 22.11 -7.74 -12.77
N LEU A 205 21.02 -7.26 -12.15
CA LEU A 205 20.38 -7.95 -11.02
C LEU A 205 19.74 -9.27 -11.45
N GLN A 206 19.15 -9.32 -12.64
CA GLN A 206 18.62 -10.56 -13.22
C GLN A 206 19.73 -11.59 -13.46
N ASN A 207 20.86 -11.17 -14.00
CA ASN A 207 22.00 -12.06 -14.19
C ASN A 207 22.55 -12.58 -12.86
N GLN A 208 22.73 -11.71 -11.86
CA GLN A 208 23.13 -12.13 -10.51
C GLN A 208 22.14 -13.12 -9.88
N ASN A 209 20.84 -12.91 -10.07
CA ASN A 209 19.83 -13.83 -9.56
C ASN A 209 19.91 -15.19 -10.26
N ASN A 210 20.11 -15.22 -11.58
CA ASN A 210 20.30 -16.45 -12.33
C ASN A 210 21.54 -17.22 -11.85
N ASP A 211 22.67 -16.54 -11.62
CA ASP A 211 23.90 -17.15 -11.09
C ASP A 211 23.68 -17.72 -9.69
N LEU A 212 22.97 -17.01 -8.82
CA LEU A 212 22.62 -17.48 -7.48
C LEU A 212 21.69 -18.70 -7.53
N VAL A 213 20.72 -18.73 -8.44
CA VAL A 213 19.84 -19.89 -8.64
C VAL A 213 20.64 -21.11 -9.09
N LEU A 214 21.57 -20.95 -10.03
CA LEU A 214 22.46 -22.04 -10.47
C LEU A 214 23.29 -22.57 -9.31
N LYS A 215 23.91 -21.68 -8.53
CA LYS A 215 24.70 -22.07 -7.35
C LYS A 215 23.86 -22.77 -6.28
N ASN A 216 22.62 -22.33 -6.08
CA ASN A 216 21.71 -22.97 -5.14
C ASN A 216 21.31 -24.39 -5.59
N ASN A 217 21.09 -24.58 -6.89
CA ASN A 217 20.83 -25.90 -7.46
C ASN A 217 22.05 -26.84 -7.32
N GLU A 218 23.27 -26.32 -7.47
CA GLU A 218 24.50 -27.08 -7.24
C GLU A 218 24.64 -27.50 -5.78
N LEU A 219 24.45 -26.57 -4.84
CA LEU A 219 24.48 -26.85 -3.40
C LEU A 219 23.40 -27.84 -2.98
N THR A 220 22.21 -27.77 -3.58
CA THR A 220 21.13 -28.74 -3.33
C THR A 220 21.55 -30.14 -3.75
N LYS A 221 22.17 -30.30 -4.93
CA LYS A 221 22.71 -31.60 -5.37
C LYS A 221 23.86 -32.11 -4.49
N GLU A 222 24.69 -31.21 -3.95
CA GLU A 222 25.73 -31.60 -3.00
C GLU A 222 25.14 -32.06 -1.67
N LEU A 223 24.06 -31.42 -1.19
CA LEU A 223 23.32 -31.85 -0.01
C LEU A 223 22.68 -33.24 -0.20
N GLU A 224 22.05 -33.50 -1.34
CA GLU A 224 21.49 -34.81 -1.67
C GLU A 224 22.58 -35.91 -1.61
N LYS A 225 23.77 -35.65 -2.19
CA LYS A 225 24.89 -36.59 -2.12
C LYS A 225 25.39 -36.82 -0.69
N LEU A 226 25.37 -35.79 0.16
CA LEU A 226 25.75 -35.93 1.56
C LEU A 226 24.74 -36.76 2.33
N GLU A 227 23.45 -36.62 2.03
CA GLU A 227 22.38 -37.45 2.61
C GLU A 227 22.55 -38.93 2.20
N GLU A 228 22.83 -39.22 0.92
CA GLU A 228 23.15 -40.57 0.47
C GLU A 228 24.37 -41.16 1.18
N LEU A 229 25.44 -40.37 1.36
CA LEU A 229 26.63 -40.81 2.08
C LEU A 229 26.34 -41.06 3.57
N GLN A 230 25.46 -40.27 4.18
CA GLN A 230 25.04 -40.45 5.56
C GLN A 230 24.25 -41.76 5.73
N ASP A 231 23.37 -42.10 4.80
CA ASP A 231 22.62 -43.36 4.82
C ASP A 231 23.55 -44.57 4.70
N VAL A 232 24.54 -44.50 3.79
CA VAL A 232 25.57 -45.53 3.65
C VAL A 232 26.38 -45.68 4.95
N GLU A 233 26.73 -44.58 5.60
CA GLU A 233 27.48 -44.63 6.87
C GLU A 233 26.63 -45.23 8.00
N GLN A 234 25.33 -44.92 8.07
CA GLN A 234 24.43 -45.57 9.03
C GLN A 234 24.32 -47.08 8.78
N GLU A 235 24.23 -47.51 7.52
CA GLU A 235 24.23 -48.93 7.17
C GLU A 235 25.54 -49.62 7.59
N ARG A 236 26.69 -48.96 7.36
CA ARG A 236 28.00 -49.46 7.80
C ARG A 236 28.07 -49.55 9.32
N GLN A 237 27.57 -48.56 10.05
CA GLN A 237 27.52 -48.59 11.50
C GLN A 237 26.67 -49.76 12.03
N GLY A 238 25.54 -50.05 11.38
CA GLY A 238 24.71 -51.22 11.68
C GLY A 238 25.46 -52.54 11.43
N LYS A 239 26.19 -52.65 10.31
CA LYS A 239 27.04 -53.83 10.01
C LYS A 239 28.15 -54.01 11.05
N ILE A 240 28.81 -52.92 11.46
CA ILE A 240 29.83 -52.96 12.51
C ILE A 240 29.23 -53.48 13.82
N SER A 241 28.09 -52.94 14.26
CA SER A 241 27.41 -53.40 15.50
C SER A 241 27.06 -54.89 15.46
N ASN A 242 26.60 -55.38 14.30
CA ASN A 242 26.30 -56.80 14.11
C ASN A 242 27.56 -57.68 14.16
N LEU A 243 28.63 -57.26 13.49
CA LEU A 243 29.91 -57.97 13.51
C LEU A 243 30.52 -58.00 14.91
N THR A 244 30.46 -56.88 15.65
CA THR A 244 30.90 -56.83 17.06
C THR A 244 30.11 -57.81 17.92
N SER A 245 28.78 -57.87 17.76
CA SER A 245 27.94 -58.83 18.50
C SER A 245 28.27 -60.29 18.16
N GLN A 246 28.59 -60.57 16.89
CA GLN A 246 29.04 -61.91 16.48
C GLN A 246 30.42 -62.25 17.06
N LEU A 247 31.34 -61.28 17.10
CA LEU A 247 32.65 -61.46 17.71
C LEU A 247 32.52 -61.79 19.20
N ASP A 248 31.72 -61.04 19.95
CA ASP A 248 31.46 -61.29 21.37
C ASP A 248 30.87 -62.69 21.61
N ALA A 249 29.98 -63.15 20.73
CA ALA A 249 29.41 -64.49 20.82
C ALA A 249 30.48 -65.57 20.57
N ARG A 250 31.38 -65.36 19.61
CA ARG A 250 32.50 -66.27 19.33
C ARG A 250 33.52 -66.28 20.46
N ASP A 251 33.83 -65.13 21.06
CA ASP A 251 34.74 -65.07 22.21
C ASP A 251 34.17 -65.88 23.39
N ARG A 252 32.88 -65.77 23.68
CA ARG A 252 32.20 -66.60 24.70
C ARG A 252 32.28 -68.10 24.38
N GLU A 253 32.10 -68.47 23.11
CA GLU A 253 32.25 -69.86 22.65
C GLU A 253 33.69 -70.37 22.88
N VAL A 254 34.70 -69.56 22.54
CA VAL A 254 36.11 -69.86 22.78
C VAL A 254 36.40 -70.03 24.26
N PHE A 255 35.90 -69.15 25.14
CA PHE A 255 36.03 -69.30 26.59
C PHE A 255 35.41 -70.61 27.10
N SER A 256 34.23 -70.99 26.59
CA SER A 256 33.57 -72.25 26.94
C SER A 256 34.40 -73.47 26.51
N LEU A 257 34.87 -73.47 25.25
CA LEU A 257 35.73 -74.54 24.73
C LEU A 257 37.04 -74.65 25.51
N HIS A 258 37.65 -73.51 25.87
CA HIS A 258 38.86 -73.50 26.68
C HIS A 258 38.63 -74.13 28.07
N SER A 259 37.50 -73.84 28.71
CA SER A 259 37.11 -74.49 29.96
C SER A 259 36.91 -76.01 29.80
N GLN A 260 36.30 -76.44 28.69
CA GLN A 260 36.16 -77.87 28.39
C GLN A 260 37.51 -78.56 28.19
N ILE A 261 38.45 -77.91 27.47
CA ILE A 261 39.81 -78.43 27.28
C ILE A 261 40.51 -78.59 28.63
N GLN A 262 40.43 -77.61 29.52
CA GLN A 262 41.03 -77.71 30.86
C GLN A 262 40.46 -78.88 31.67
N LYS A 263 39.14 -79.11 31.59
CA LYS A 263 38.49 -80.26 32.24
C LYS A 263 38.99 -81.59 31.67
N LEU A 264 39.00 -81.74 30.36
CA LEU A 264 39.50 -82.95 29.69
C LEU A 264 40.98 -83.20 29.98
N GLN A 265 41.79 -82.15 30.06
CA GLN A 265 43.21 -82.26 30.40
C GLN A 265 43.39 -82.74 31.86
N ALA A 266 42.56 -82.27 32.80
CA ALA A 266 42.57 -82.76 34.17
C ALA A 266 42.15 -84.23 34.26
N GLU A 267 41.08 -84.63 33.55
CA GLU A 267 40.63 -86.02 33.47
C GLU A 267 41.69 -86.94 32.85
N ALA A 268 42.37 -86.50 31.78
CA ALA A 268 43.47 -87.24 31.17
C ALA A 268 44.65 -87.42 32.15
N GLY A 269 44.99 -86.39 32.92
CA GLY A 269 46.01 -86.48 33.98
C GLY A 269 45.62 -87.49 35.07
N GLN A 270 44.37 -87.48 35.53
CA GLN A 270 43.87 -88.47 36.48
C GLN A 270 43.94 -89.89 35.92
N LYS A 271 43.55 -90.08 34.65
CA LYS A 271 43.65 -91.38 33.98
C LYS A 271 45.08 -91.89 33.95
N GLN A 272 46.06 -91.05 33.61
CA GLN A 272 47.47 -91.43 33.59
C GLN A 272 47.98 -91.86 34.98
N VAL A 273 47.55 -91.18 36.05
CA VAL A 273 47.86 -91.59 37.43
C VAL A 273 47.24 -92.95 37.73
N LEU A 274 45.97 -93.16 37.40
CA LEU A 274 45.29 -94.45 37.60
C LEU A 274 45.96 -95.59 36.81
N GLU A 275 46.38 -95.35 35.56
CA GLU A 275 47.13 -96.32 34.75
C GLU A 275 48.48 -96.67 35.41
N SER A 276 49.20 -95.69 35.95
CA SER A 276 50.45 -95.95 36.68
C SER A 276 50.23 -96.78 37.94
N GLN A 277 49.20 -96.47 38.73
CA GLN A 277 48.82 -97.22 39.93
C GLN A 277 48.42 -98.66 39.57
N LEU A 278 47.66 -98.85 38.50
CA LEU A 278 47.26 -100.17 38.01
C LEU A 278 48.47 -101.00 37.56
N SER A 279 49.44 -100.39 36.89
CA SER A 279 50.70 -101.05 36.54
C SER A 279 51.49 -101.46 37.78
N THR A 280 51.59 -100.59 38.79
CA THR A 280 52.26 -100.93 40.07
C THR A 280 51.55 -102.08 40.78
N ALA A 281 50.22 -102.04 40.89
CA ALA A 281 49.43 -103.10 41.49
C ALA A 281 49.58 -104.43 40.75
N LYS A 282 49.65 -104.39 39.40
CA LYS A 282 49.90 -105.57 38.58
C LYS A 282 51.29 -106.18 38.83
N ASN A 283 52.33 -105.35 38.95
CA ASN A 283 53.67 -105.81 39.29
C ASN A 283 53.72 -106.43 40.70
N GLN A 284 53.09 -105.79 41.68
CA GLN A 284 52.97 -106.33 43.04
C GLN A 284 52.23 -107.68 43.05
N LEU A 285 51.14 -107.81 42.29
CA LEU A 285 50.44 -109.08 42.14
C LEU A 285 51.32 -110.16 41.49
N GLN A 286 52.13 -109.80 40.50
CA GLN A 286 53.07 -110.72 39.88
C GLN A 286 54.14 -111.19 40.87
N GLU A 287 54.74 -110.27 41.63
CA GLU A 287 55.69 -110.60 42.70
C GLU A 287 55.05 -111.51 43.75
N VAL A 288 53.86 -111.18 44.23
CA VAL A 288 53.11 -112.03 45.18
C VAL A 288 52.86 -113.41 44.56
N ASN A 289 52.45 -113.49 43.29
CA ASN A 289 52.22 -114.77 42.63
C ASN A 289 53.51 -115.60 42.48
N GLU A 290 54.64 -114.97 42.18
CA GLU A 290 55.96 -115.62 42.20
C GLU A 290 56.31 -116.13 43.60
N THR A 291 56.06 -115.35 44.65
CA THR A 291 56.28 -115.80 46.04
C THR A 291 55.37 -116.96 46.42
N VAL A 292 54.09 -116.94 46.04
CA VAL A 292 53.14 -118.05 46.24
C VAL A 292 53.63 -119.29 45.52
N THR A 293 54.09 -119.16 44.27
CA THR A 293 54.63 -120.29 43.50
C THR A 293 55.87 -120.86 44.18
N ARG A 294 56.81 -120.00 44.63
CA ARG A 294 58.00 -120.44 45.40
C ARG A 294 57.63 -121.13 46.71
N LEU A 295 56.65 -120.60 47.45
CA LEU A 295 56.18 -121.21 48.69
C LEU A 295 55.50 -122.56 48.41
N GLN A 296 54.73 -122.68 47.33
CA GLN A 296 54.15 -123.95 46.90
C GLN A 296 55.21 -124.98 46.51
N THR A 297 56.25 -124.59 45.76
CA THR A 297 57.36 -125.49 45.42
C THR A 297 58.13 -125.90 46.67
N GLN A 298 58.40 -124.98 47.60
CA GLN A 298 59.02 -125.31 48.89
C GLN A 298 58.15 -126.26 49.72
N LEU A 299 56.82 -126.11 49.67
CA LEU A 299 55.90 -126.98 50.38
C LEU A 299 55.85 -128.38 49.74
N GLN A 300 55.94 -128.48 48.41
CA GLN A 300 56.13 -129.75 47.71
C GLN A 300 57.48 -130.40 48.05
N GLU A 301 58.58 -129.65 48.00
CA GLU A 301 59.92 -130.13 48.36
C GLU A 301 59.96 -130.63 49.81
N LYS A 302 59.36 -129.90 50.74
CA LYS A 302 59.26 -130.30 52.15
C LYS A 302 58.37 -131.53 52.33
N SER A 303 57.26 -131.62 51.61
CA SER A 303 56.41 -132.82 51.59
C SER A 303 57.14 -134.04 51.00
N THR A 304 58.00 -133.86 50.00
CA THR A 304 58.83 -134.95 49.45
C THR A 304 59.99 -135.32 50.37
N SER A 305 60.60 -134.37 51.07
CA SER A 305 61.64 -134.64 52.08
C SER A 305 61.10 -135.39 53.31
N GLU A 306 59.84 -135.15 53.72
CA GLU A 306 59.21 -135.92 54.79
C GLU A 306 58.86 -137.37 54.37
N LEU A 307 58.76 -137.65 53.06
CA LEU A 307 58.52 -138.99 52.48
C LEU A 307 59.81 -139.76 52.16
N GLN A 308 60.96 -139.10 52.12
CA GLN A 308 62.26 -139.70 51.78
C GLN A 308 63.11 -139.89 53.04
N VAL A 309 62.70 -140.82 53.90
CA VAL A 309 63.62 -141.43 54.86
C VAL A 309 64.52 -142.37 54.07
N ASP A 310 65.72 -141.88 53.76
CA ASP A 310 66.79 -142.62 53.12
C ASP A 310 67.27 -143.71 54.09
N ILE A 311 66.59 -144.87 54.07
CA ILE A 311 67.06 -146.05 54.77
C ILE A 311 68.18 -146.62 53.90
N ASP A 312 69.42 -146.53 54.38
CA ASP A 312 70.57 -147.25 53.82
C ASP A 312 70.39 -148.76 54.07
N VAL A 313 69.54 -149.36 53.23
CA VAL A 313 69.20 -150.78 53.28
C VAL A 313 70.45 -151.64 53.06
N ASP A 314 71.40 -151.16 52.26
CA ASP A 314 72.65 -151.89 51.96
C ASP A 314 73.61 -151.88 53.15
N GLY A 315 73.72 -150.78 53.89
CA GLY A 315 74.46 -150.70 55.15
C GLY A 315 73.92 -151.66 56.23
N LEU A 316 72.60 -151.75 56.37
CA LEU A 316 71.94 -152.65 57.33
C LEU A 316 72.07 -154.13 56.94
N VAL A 317 72.14 -154.44 55.64
CA VAL A 317 72.34 -155.81 55.14
C VAL A 317 73.78 -156.30 55.42
N ALA A 318 74.78 -155.42 55.32
CA ALA A 318 76.17 -155.74 55.64
C ALA A 318 76.41 -155.98 57.14
N GLU A 319 75.73 -155.22 58.01
CA GLU A 319 75.80 -155.38 59.46
C GLU A 319 75.14 -156.70 59.93
N ARG A 320 74.04 -157.10 59.28
CA ARG A 320 73.43 -158.42 59.50
C ARG A 320 74.38 -159.57 59.16
N ASP A 321 75.11 -159.49 58.06
CA ASP A 321 75.97 -160.60 57.61
C ASP A 321 77.24 -160.73 58.45
N SER A 322 77.77 -159.63 58.96
CA SER A 322 78.86 -159.63 59.93
C SER A 322 78.43 -160.19 61.29
N LEU A 323 77.21 -159.88 61.75
CA LEU A 323 76.63 -160.50 62.96
C LEU A 323 76.36 -162.00 62.79
N LYS A 324 75.95 -162.44 61.60
CA LYS A 324 75.78 -163.88 61.29
C LYS A 324 77.07 -164.67 61.41
N LEU A 325 78.17 -164.12 60.87
CA LEU A 325 79.50 -164.71 60.99
C LEU A 325 79.96 -164.81 62.45
N TYR A 326 79.67 -163.79 63.26
CA TYR A 326 80.00 -163.79 64.70
C TYR A 326 79.22 -164.86 65.49
N ILE A 327 77.98 -165.15 65.09
CA ILE A 327 77.15 -166.20 65.70
C ILE A 327 77.69 -167.60 65.35
N GLU A 328 78.11 -167.85 64.10
CA GLU A 328 78.70 -169.13 63.70
C GLU A 328 80.02 -169.43 64.44
N GLU A 329 80.80 -168.39 64.75
CA GLU A 329 82.05 -168.52 65.51
C GLU A 329 81.79 -168.88 66.98
N LEU A 330 80.74 -168.32 67.60
CA LEU A 330 80.32 -168.67 68.97
C LEU A 330 79.74 -170.09 69.08
N GLU A 331 79.03 -170.59 68.06
CA GLU A 331 78.51 -171.96 68.05
C GLU A 331 79.64 -173.02 67.93
N SER A 332 80.73 -172.67 67.25
CA SER A 332 81.92 -173.53 67.17
C SER A 332 82.64 -173.68 68.52
N GLN A 333 82.58 -172.66 69.39
CA GLN A 333 83.16 -172.69 70.73
C GLN A 333 82.28 -173.44 71.74
N ALA A 334 80.96 -173.46 71.55
CA ALA A 334 80.02 -174.21 72.40
C ALA A 334 80.10 -175.75 72.23
N LYS A 335 80.57 -176.26 71.07
CA LYS A 335 80.71 -177.71 70.82
C LYS A 335 81.93 -178.38 71.47
N LYS A 336 82.89 -177.61 72.04
CA LYS A 336 84.09 -178.16 72.71
C LYS A 336 83.94 -178.39 74.24
N GLY A 337 82.77 -178.14 74.84
CA GLY A 337 82.65 -178.01 76.30
C GLY A 337 81.74 -178.97 77.09
N LYS A 338 81.06 -179.97 76.49
CA LYS A 338 80.19 -180.88 77.26
C LYS A 338 80.40 -182.37 76.95
N GLN A 339 80.97 -183.05 77.96
CA GLN A 339 80.69 -184.43 78.42
C GLN A 339 81.56 -185.60 77.92
N GLN A 340 82.75 -185.73 78.54
CA GLN A 340 83.18 -186.97 79.19
C GLN A 340 83.19 -186.75 80.72
N THR A 341 82.24 -187.34 81.45
CA THR A 341 82.41 -187.84 82.83
C THR A 341 81.53 -189.07 83.03
N LYS A 342 82.17 -190.17 83.44
CA LYS A 342 81.65 -191.53 83.64
C LYS A 342 81.24 -191.75 85.12
N GLN A 343 80.16 -192.52 85.36
CA GLN A 343 79.91 -193.67 86.31
C GLN A 343 80.56 -193.75 87.72
N PRO A 344 80.15 -194.67 88.66
CA PRO A 344 79.01 -195.62 88.71
C PRO A 344 78.30 -195.82 90.12
N ALA A 345 77.25 -196.69 90.12
CA ALA A 345 76.90 -197.73 91.12
C ALA A 345 75.81 -197.52 92.22
N ILE A 346 74.98 -198.59 92.35
CA ILE A 346 74.10 -199.08 93.45
C ILE A 346 72.73 -198.37 93.58
N ALA A 347 71.55 -198.99 93.55
CA ALA A 347 71.08 -200.40 93.64
C ALA A 347 70.12 -200.75 92.48
#